data_AF-A0A816LKV0-F1
#
_entry.id   AF-A0A816LKV0-F1
#
_cell.length_a   1.000
_cell.length_b   1.000
_cell.length_c   1.000
_cell.angle_alpha   90.00
_cell.angle_beta   90.00
_cell.angle_gamma   90.00
#
_symmetry.space_group_name_H-M   'P 1'
#
loop_
_entity.id
_entity.type
_entity.pdbx_description
1 polymer ?
#
loop_
_entity_poly.entity_id
_entity_poly.type
_entity_poly.pdbx_seq_one_letter_code
_entity_poly.pdbx_strand_id
1 'polypeptide(L)'
;MAITACIFALSEVDVNCSCYSEVLSMRDKNDFAPGFRALGIEEHIQYGSFNTLCEQLLNEQCNGREKVRDTIVTNQSALAVVDTSARIRPKVLLIDEKGVFLSDKLYDGVYTSSVYLKGSSIKTLLDTLW
;
A
#
# COMPACT_ATOMS: atom_id res chain seq x y z
N MET A 1 10.31 -0.32 7.21
CA MET A 1 9.18 0.12 6.36
C MET A 1 8.40 1.32 6.92
N ALA A 2 8.06 1.34 8.21
CA ALA A 2 7.15 2.32 8.82
C ALA A 2 7.51 3.80 8.60
N ILE A 3 8.78 4.19 8.77
CA ILE A 3 9.20 5.59 8.58
C ILE A 3 8.99 6.04 7.13
N THR A 4 9.32 5.19 6.16
CA THR A 4 9.09 5.45 4.74
C THR A 4 7.59 5.63 4.46
N ALA A 5 6.74 4.80 5.07
CA ALA A 5 5.30 4.95 4.98
C ALA A 5 4.83 6.30 5.55
N CYS A 6 5.33 6.71 6.71
CA CYS A 6 5.01 8.02 7.29
C CYS A 6 5.37 9.17 6.34
N ILE A 7 6.56 9.13 5.74
CA ILE A 7 7.03 10.19 4.83
C ILE A 7 6.11 10.31 3.61
N PHE A 8 5.74 9.17 3.00
CA PHE A 8 4.82 9.17 1.86
C PHE A 8 3.42 9.65 2.24
N ALA A 9 2.87 9.16 3.36
CA ALA A 9 1.55 9.55 3.83
C ALA A 9 1.44 11.05 4.15
N LEU A 10 2.48 11.62 4.80
CA LEU A 10 2.59 13.07 5.04
C LEU A 10 2.78 13.88 3.75
N SER A 11 3.24 13.24 2.67
CA SER A 11 3.40 13.84 1.35
C SER A 11 2.18 13.64 0.44
N GLU A 12 1.01 13.40 1.03
CA GLU A 12 -0.27 13.17 0.33
C GLU A 12 -0.31 11.91 -0.57
N VAL A 13 0.51 10.89 -0.26
CA VAL A 13 0.54 9.60 -0.97
C VAL A 13 -0.11 8.53 -0.10
N ASP A 14 -1.02 7.71 -0.64
CA ASP A 14 -1.54 6.55 0.09
C ASP A 14 -0.55 5.38 0.01
N VAL A 15 -0.33 4.71 1.13
CA VAL A 15 0.73 3.71 1.27
C VAL A 15 0.13 2.34 1.56
N ASN A 16 0.43 1.38 0.71
CA ASN A 16 0.18 -0.04 0.95
C ASN A 16 1.48 -0.70 1.41
N CYS A 17 1.49 -1.27 2.61
CA CYS A 17 2.60 -1.95 3.25
C CYS A 17 2.35 -3.46 3.20
N SER A 18 3.09 -4.17 2.35
CA SER A 18 3.04 -5.62 2.23
C SER A 18 4.20 -6.27 2.95
N CYS A 19 3.90 -7.22 3.84
CA CYS A 19 4.89 -8.19 4.32
C CYS A 19 4.55 -9.59 3.75
N TYR A 20 5.46 -10.56 3.91
CA TYR A 20 5.25 -11.92 3.38
C TYR A 20 4.04 -12.61 3.98
N SER A 21 3.81 -12.45 5.28
CA SER A 21 2.67 -13.04 5.97
C SER A 21 1.72 -11.99 6.51
N GLU A 22 0.45 -12.38 6.61
CA GLU A 22 -0.59 -11.57 7.25
C GLU A 22 -0.26 -11.30 8.71
N VAL A 23 0.28 -12.30 9.43
CA VAL A 23 0.67 -12.17 10.84
C VAL A 23 1.74 -11.09 11.02
N LEU A 24 2.80 -11.08 10.19
CA LEU A 24 3.85 -10.07 10.26
C LEU A 24 3.32 -8.68 9.88
N SER A 25 2.48 -8.61 8.86
CA SER A 25 1.84 -7.34 8.44
C SER A 25 0.98 -6.76 9.57
N MET A 26 0.19 -7.60 10.25
CA MET A 26 -0.69 -7.18 11.34
C MET A 26 0.09 -6.80 12.61
N ARG A 27 1.17 -7.52 12.93
CA ARG A 27 2.08 -7.14 14.00
C ARG A 27 2.62 -5.73 13.77
N ASP A 28 3.23 -5.49 12.62
CA ASP A 28 3.83 -4.19 12.29
C ASP A 28 2.76 -3.07 12.28
N LYS A 29 1.58 -3.34 11.72
CA LYS A 29 0.45 -2.41 11.79
C LYS A 29 0.12 -2.01 13.22
N ASN A 30 0.00 -2.98 14.13
CA ASN A 30 -0.38 -2.74 15.51
C ASN A 30 0.71 -1.99 16.28
N ASP A 31 1.98 -2.36 16.06
CA ASP A 31 3.12 -1.73 16.72
C ASP A 31 3.26 -0.25 16.35
N PHE A 32 3.02 0.10 15.07
CA PHE A 32 3.19 1.47 14.57
C PHE A 32 1.89 2.31 14.55
N ALA A 33 0.71 1.71 14.75
CA ALA A 33 -0.58 2.41 14.76
C ALA A 33 -0.62 3.62 15.71
N PRO A 34 -0.08 3.57 16.95
CA PRO A 34 -0.03 4.76 17.81
C PRO A 34 0.71 5.94 17.18
N GLY A 35 1.82 5.68 16.48
CA GLY A 35 2.59 6.71 15.77
C GLY A 35 1.83 7.27 14.57
N PHE A 36 1.15 6.41 13.79
CA PHE A 36 0.33 6.87 12.66
C PHE A 36 -0.86 7.73 13.12
N ARG A 37 -1.50 7.37 14.24
CA ARG A 37 -2.56 8.18 14.85
C ARG A 37 -2.06 9.52 15.33
N ALA A 38 -0.92 9.56 16.02
CA ALA A 38 -0.33 10.81 16.49
C ALA A 38 0.01 11.77 15.33
N LEU A 39 0.34 11.23 14.16
CA LEU A 39 0.62 11.99 12.95
C LEU A 39 -0.63 12.29 12.09
N GLY A 40 -1.79 11.72 12.42
CA GLY A 40 -3.02 11.90 11.64
C GLY A 40 -2.96 11.27 10.24
N ILE A 41 -2.23 10.16 10.10
CA ILE A 41 -2.00 9.49 8.81
C ILE A 41 -2.46 8.02 8.78
N GLU A 42 -3.12 7.54 9.85
CA GLU A 42 -3.51 6.13 9.98
C GLU A 42 -4.43 5.69 8.82
N GLU A 43 -5.37 6.51 8.37
CA GLU A 43 -6.24 6.17 7.23
C GLU A 43 -5.49 6.02 5.88
N HIS A 44 -4.29 6.59 5.77
CA HIS A 44 -3.50 6.61 4.54
C HIS A 44 -2.47 5.48 4.47
N ILE A 45 -2.41 4.63 5.49
CA ILE A 45 -1.46 3.52 5.55
C ILE A 45 -2.21 2.20 5.75
N GLN A 46 -2.18 1.34 4.74
CA GLN A 46 -2.78 0.01 4.81
C GLN A 46 -1.71 -1.05 4.91
N TYR A 47 -1.89 -2.00 5.82
CA TYR A 47 -1.06 -3.20 5.93
C TYR A 47 -1.86 -4.41 5.48
N GLY A 48 -1.20 -5.34 4.80
CA GLY A 48 -1.82 -6.60 4.39
C GLY A 48 -0.84 -7.51 3.66
N SER A 49 -1.27 -8.73 3.34
CA SER A 49 -0.51 -9.56 2.41
C SER A 49 -0.55 -8.96 0.99
N PHE A 50 0.43 -9.29 0.16
CA PHE A 50 0.47 -8.82 -1.24
C PHE A 50 -0.83 -9.13 -1.98
N ASN A 51 -1.33 -10.36 -1.84
CA ASN A 51 -2.58 -10.77 -2.50
C ASN A 51 -3.78 -9.96 -2.00
N THR A 52 -3.89 -9.73 -0.69
CA THR A 52 -4.99 -8.96 -0.11
C THR A 52 -4.98 -7.52 -0.65
N LEU A 53 -3.80 -6.88 -0.67
CA LEU A 53 -3.64 -5.51 -1.15
C LEU A 53 -3.88 -5.39 -2.66
N CYS A 54 -3.39 -6.35 -3.45
CA CYS A 54 -3.66 -6.40 -4.89
C CYS A 54 -5.15 -6.60 -5.19
N GLU A 55 -5.83 -7.48 -4.46
CA GLU A 55 -7.27 -7.69 -4.61
C GLU A 55 -8.05 -6.42 -4.24
N GLN A 56 -7.70 -5.74 -3.16
CA GLN A 56 -8.31 -4.45 -2.80
C GLN A 56 -8.10 -3.40 -3.89
N LEU A 57 -6.88 -3.31 -4.44
CA LEU A 57 -6.56 -2.37 -5.52
C LEU A 57 -7.37 -2.66 -6.81
N LEU A 58 -7.43 -3.93 -7.23
CA LEU A 58 -8.16 -4.33 -8.44
C LEU A 58 -9.67 -4.10 -8.31
N ASN A 59 -10.21 -4.28 -7.11
CA ASN A 59 -11.65 -4.16 -6.87
C ASN A 59 -12.06 -2.75 -6.40
N GLU A 60 -11.14 -1.80 -6.27
CA GLU A 60 -11.40 -0.47 -5.71
C GLU A 60 -12.47 0.31 -6.48
N GLN A 61 -12.40 0.27 -7.82
CA GLN A 61 -13.39 0.94 -8.67
C GLN A 61 -14.54 0.01 -9.06
N CYS A 62 -14.28 -1.29 -9.14
CA CYS A 62 -15.25 -2.26 -9.60
C CYS A 62 -14.77 -3.71 -9.35
N ASN A 63 -15.66 -4.56 -8.83
CA ASN A 63 -15.43 -6.00 -8.85
C ASN A 63 -15.65 -6.54 -10.28
N GLY A 64 -14.56 -6.71 -11.02
CA GLY A 64 -14.61 -7.17 -12.42
C GLY A 64 -15.27 -8.55 -12.58
N ARG A 65 -15.08 -9.45 -11.61
CA ARG A 65 -15.67 -10.81 -11.65
C ARG A 65 -17.19 -10.77 -11.55
N GLU A 66 -17.71 -9.94 -10.65
CA GLU A 66 -19.16 -9.74 -10.51
C GLU A 66 -19.75 -9.08 -11.75
N LYS A 67 -19.07 -8.08 -12.33
CA LYS A 67 -19.55 -7.45 -13.57
C LYS A 67 -19.59 -8.40 -14.75
N VAL A 68 -18.56 -9.24 -14.92
CA VAL A 68 -18.57 -10.25 -15.99
C VAL A 68 -19.72 -11.23 -15.76
N ARG A 69 -19.90 -11.73 -14.53
CA ARG A 69 -21.03 -12.59 -14.17
C ARG A 69 -22.36 -11.93 -14.52
N ASP A 70 -22.57 -10.70 -14.06
CA ASP A 70 -23.83 -9.98 -14.24
C ASP A 70 -24.07 -9.66 -15.72
N THR A 71 -23.03 -9.37 -16.49
CA THR A 71 -23.13 -9.17 -17.96
C THR A 71 -23.59 -10.46 -18.65
N ILE A 72 -23.02 -11.61 -18.27
CA ILE A 72 -23.39 -12.91 -18.85
C ILE A 72 -24.84 -13.28 -18.49
N VAL A 73 -25.26 -13.03 -17.25
CA VAL A 73 -26.59 -13.41 -16.75
C VAL A 73 -27.69 -12.47 -17.25
N THR A 74 -27.43 -11.15 -17.28
CA THR A 74 -28.44 -10.14 -17.62
C THR A 74 -28.38 -9.69 -19.08
N ASN A 75 -27.34 -10.07 -19.82
CA ASN A 75 -27.04 -9.64 -21.19
C ASN A 75 -27.02 -8.10 -21.36
N GLN A 76 -26.70 -7.36 -20.28
CA GLN A 76 -26.59 -5.91 -20.28
C GLN A 76 -25.12 -5.49 -20.12
N SER A 77 -24.60 -4.82 -21.15
CA SER A 77 -23.21 -4.34 -21.27
C SER A 77 -23.00 -2.93 -20.70
N ALA A 78 -23.70 -2.57 -19.63
CA ALA A 78 -23.54 -1.23 -19.04
C ALA A 78 -22.44 -1.24 -17.98
N LEU A 79 -21.19 -1.06 -18.40
CA LEU A 79 -20.16 -0.57 -17.48
C LEU A 79 -20.56 0.87 -17.11
N ALA A 80 -20.90 1.09 -15.85
CA ALA A 80 -21.16 2.43 -15.35
C ALA A 80 -19.91 3.29 -15.59
N VAL A 81 -20.12 4.49 -16.13
CA VAL A 81 -19.03 5.46 -16.28
C VAL A 81 -18.50 5.75 -14.88
N VAL A 82 -17.25 5.38 -14.63
CA VAL A 82 -16.57 5.69 -13.37
C VAL A 82 -16.33 7.19 -13.36
N ASP A 83 -16.87 7.87 -12.35
CA ASP A 83 -16.64 9.29 -12.15
C ASP A 83 -15.16 9.52 -11.81
N THR A 84 -14.41 10.11 -12.74
CA THR A 84 -12.98 10.42 -12.61
C THR A 84 -12.72 11.78 -11.97
N SER A 85 -13.75 12.48 -11.48
CA SER A 85 -13.62 13.82 -10.89
C SER A 85 -13.01 13.84 -9.48
N ALA A 86 -12.91 12.69 -8.80
CA ALA A 86 -12.29 12.61 -7.48
C ALA A 86 -10.77 12.82 -7.57
N ARG A 87 -10.23 13.64 -6.66
CA ARG A 87 -8.79 13.90 -6.54
C ARG A 87 -8.08 12.60 -6.12
N ILE A 88 -7.40 11.95 -7.06
CA ILE A 88 -6.71 10.68 -6.80
C ILE A 88 -5.39 10.97 -6.08
N ARG A 89 -5.30 10.62 -4.80
CA ARG A 89 -4.00 10.55 -4.12
C ARG A 89 -3.17 9.45 -4.79
N PRO A 90 -1.90 9.71 -5.16
CA PRO A 90 -1.04 8.67 -5.70
C PRO A 90 -0.88 7.54 -4.68
N LYS A 91 -0.71 6.31 -5.17
CA LYS A 91 -0.53 5.12 -4.32
C LYS A 91 0.86 4.55 -4.49
N VAL A 92 1.45 4.08 -3.39
CA VAL A 92 2.74 3.37 -3.41
C VAL A 92 2.61 2.04 -2.66
N LEU A 93 3.28 1.01 -3.16
CA LEU A 93 3.41 -0.29 -2.51
C LEU A 93 4.82 -0.42 -1.93
N LEU A 94 4.92 -0.54 -0.62
CA LEU A 94 6.13 -0.88 0.10
C LEU A 94 6.10 -2.38 0.41
N ILE A 95 7.17 -3.09 0.09
CA ILE A 95 7.29 -4.53 0.31
C ILE A 95 8.46 -4.76 1.27
N ASP A 96 8.20 -5.33 2.45
CA ASP A 96 9.26 -5.98 3.22
C ASP A 96 9.51 -7.37 2.64
N GLU A 97 10.78 -7.73 2.55
CA GLU A 97 11.31 -9.01 2.03
C GLU A 97 11.61 -9.06 0.51
N LYS A 98 12.89 -8.82 0.20
CA LYS A 98 13.46 -8.99 -1.16
C LYS A 98 13.58 -10.46 -1.61
N GLY A 99 13.67 -11.41 -0.67
CA GLY A 99 14.06 -12.80 -0.98
C GLY A 99 12.97 -13.66 -1.64
N VAL A 100 11.69 -13.34 -1.43
CA VAL A 100 10.56 -14.13 -1.95
C VAL A 100 10.00 -13.54 -3.25
N PHE A 101 9.85 -12.21 -3.32
CA PHE A 101 9.22 -11.54 -4.46
C PHE A 101 10.17 -11.28 -5.64
N LEU A 102 11.45 -11.09 -5.38
CA LEU A 102 12.45 -10.68 -6.37
C LEU A 102 13.58 -11.71 -6.47
N SER A 103 13.25 -13.00 -6.49
CA SER A 103 14.25 -14.03 -6.74
C SER A 103 14.88 -13.81 -8.12
N ASP A 104 16.18 -14.11 -8.24
CA ASP A 104 16.98 -14.01 -9.46
C ASP A 104 16.38 -14.80 -10.66
N LYS A 105 15.39 -15.65 -10.40
CA LYS A 105 14.65 -16.40 -11.42
C LYS A 105 13.52 -15.61 -12.09
N LEU A 106 13.07 -14.51 -11.49
CA LEU A 106 11.91 -13.73 -11.95
C LEU A 106 12.28 -12.32 -12.45
N TYR A 107 13.34 -11.70 -11.90
CA TYR A 107 13.77 -10.37 -12.30
C TYR A 107 15.29 -10.34 -12.51
N ASP A 108 15.71 -9.96 -13.72
CA ASP A 108 17.12 -9.84 -14.08
C ASP A 108 17.63 -8.43 -13.69
N GLY A 109 18.41 -8.36 -12.60
CA GLY A 109 19.07 -7.15 -12.12
C GLY A 109 18.38 -6.44 -10.94
N VAL A 110 19.13 -6.19 -9.86
CA VAL A 110 18.67 -5.42 -8.69
C VAL A 110 19.10 -3.96 -8.82
N TYR A 111 18.16 -3.05 -9.07
CA TYR A 111 18.42 -1.61 -8.96
C TYR A 111 18.26 -1.18 -7.49
N THR A 112 19.38 -0.88 -6.82
CA THR A 112 19.37 -0.40 -5.44
C THR A 112 19.51 1.11 -5.39
N SER A 113 18.37 1.82 -5.41
CA SER A 113 18.32 3.25 -5.14
C SER A 113 18.19 3.51 -3.64
N SER A 114 18.92 4.49 -3.12
CA SER A 114 18.84 4.93 -1.72
C SER A 114 18.92 6.45 -1.63
N VAL A 115 18.29 7.01 -0.59
CA VAL A 115 18.31 8.45 -0.30
C VAL A 115 18.60 8.67 1.18
N TYR A 116 19.33 9.75 1.49
CA TYR A 116 19.65 10.14 2.86
C TYR A 116 18.82 11.36 3.25
N LEU A 117 18.05 11.22 4.33
CA LEU A 117 17.28 12.32 4.91
C LEU A 117 17.94 12.76 6.22
N LYS A 118 18.26 14.06 6.33
CA LYS A 118 18.82 14.66 7.54
C LYS A 118 17.86 15.72 8.07
N GLY A 119 17.52 15.65 9.34
CA GLY A 119 16.67 16.62 10.01
C GLY A 119 16.32 16.19 11.43
N SER A 120 16.15 17.15 12.35
CA SER A 120 15.76 16.87 13.73
C SER A 120 14.38 16.20 13.80
N SER A 121 13.44 16.62 12.96
CA SER A 121 12.10 16.02 12.84
C SER A 121 12.14 14.56 12.39
N ILE A 122 13.00 14.22 11.42
CA ILE A 122 13.21 12.83 10.98
C ILE A 122 13.78 11.97 12.11
N LYS A 123 14.71 12.53 12.89
CA LYS A 123 15.26 11.86 14.08
C LYS A 123 14.17 11.62 15.13
N THR A 124 13.35 12.63 15.44
CA THR A 124 12.24 12.48 16.39
C THR A 124 11.25 11.43 15.90
N LEU A 125 10.95 11.39 14.61
CA LEU A 125 10.09 10.37 14.01
C LEU A 125 10.68 8.95 14.18
N LEU A 126 11.99 8.80 13.93
CA LEU A 126 12.72 7.56 14.19
C LEU A 126 12.61 7.13 15.66
N ASP A 127 12.93 8.03 16.59
CA ASP A 127 12.89 7.76 18.04
C ASP A 127 11.47 7.47 18.56
N THR A 128 10.43 7.83 17.82
CA THR A 128 9.02 7.57 18.19
C THR A 128 8.54 6.20 17.70
N LEU A 129 9.09 5.72 16.58
CA LEU A 129 8.69 4.46 15.95
C LEU A 129 9.59 3.28 16.30
N TRP A 130 10.76 3.53 16.91
CA TRP A 130 11.78 2.54 17.26
C TRP A 130 12.11 2.61 18.74
#